data_AF-A0A925B4H7-F1
#
_entry.id   AF-A0A925B4H7-F1
#
_cell.length_a   1.000
_cell.length_b   1.000
_cell.length_c   1.000
_cell.angle_alpha   90.00
_cell.angle_beta   90.00
_cell.angle_gamma   90.00
#
_symmetry.space_group_name_H-M   'P 1'
#
loop_
_entity.id
_entity.type
_entity.pdbx_description
1 polymer ?
#
loop_
_entity_poly.entity_id
_entity_poly.type
_entity_poly.pdbx_seq_one_letter_code
_entity_poly.pdbx_strand_id
1 'polypeptide(L)'
;MGLTIDCRNYLGEIVAVKPEYGWGWTRTDAPEIRVPAQVNGVPFNFNCRIRNFLCVDDELRGFIGCVEEAEHIYDGLFIVVTTRITGTFNFTDRLAYFNIELGADEPTSNDFPTFISGSPIVVGYGVVGASLHHIVERDLKVGVKQNSSSD
;
A
#
# COMPACT_ATOMS: atom_id res chain seq x y z
N MET A 1 -7.95 -1.54 16.58
CA MET A 1 -8.04 -2.64 15.62
C MET A 1 -7.54 -2.19 14.25
N GLY A 2 -6.28 -2.51 13.95
CA GLY A 2 -5.62 -2.29 12.65
C GLY A 2 -4.53 -3.35 12.44
N LEU A 3 -3.30 -2.93 12.17
CA LEU A 3 -2.14 -3.80 12.17
C LEU A 3 -1.80 -4.27 13.60
N THR A 4 -1.31 -5.49 13.75
CA THR A 4 -0.80 -6.01 15.03
C THR A 4 0.52 -5.34 15.41
N ILE A 5 0.81 -5.24 16.71
CA ILE A 5 2.06 -4.63 17.21
C ILE A 5 3.32 -5.30 16.62
N ASP A 6 3.27 -6.60 16.36
CA ASP A 6 4.36 -7.38 15.77
C ASP A 6 4.76 -6.89 14.38
N CYS A 7 3.89 -6.16 13.67
CA CYS A 7 4.24 -5.53 12.41
C CYS A 7 5.40 -4.53 12.57
N ARG A 8 5.63 -3.98 13.76
CA ARG A 8 6.79 -3.11 14.03
C ARG A 8 8.14 -3.78 13.77
N ASN A 9 8.19 -5.12 13.80
CA ASN A 9 9.39 -5.88 13.45
C ASN A 9 9.78 -5.74 11.96
N TYR A 10 8.88 -5.21 11.12
CA TYR A 10 9.17 -4.91 9.71
C TYR A 10 9.72 -3.50 9.50
N LEU A 11 10.01 -2.74 10.55
CA LEU A 11 10.65 -1.43 10.41
C LEU A 11 12.03 -1.60 9.75
N GLY A 12 12.25 -0.93 8.62
CA GLY A 12 13.46 -1.07 7.82
C GLY A 12 13.46 -2.26 6.86
N GLU A 13 12.45 -3.14 6.91
CA GLU A 13 12.32 -4.30 6.02
C GLU A 13 11.61 -3.94 4.71
N ILE A 14 11.84 -4.75 3.69
CA ILE A 14 11.12 -4.67 2.40
C ILE A 14 9.84 -5.48 2.49
N VAL A 15 8.73 -4.89 2.05
CA VAL A 15 7.43 -5.54 1.86
C VAL A 15 6.98 -5.43 0.41
N ALA A 16 6.16 -6.37 -0.02
CA ALA A 16 5.57 -6.37 -1.35
C ALA A 16 4.22 -5.67 -1.35
N VAL A 17 3.98 -4.89 -2.39
CA VAL A 17 2.70 -4.24 -2.67
C VAL A 17 2.13 -4.85 -3.93
N LYS A 18 0.88 -5.34 -3.82
CA LYS A 18 0.06 -5.75 -4.95
C LYS A 18 -1.06 -4.73 -5.15
N PRO A 19 -0.93 -3.84 -6.14
CA PRO A 19 -2.05 -3.00 -6.58
C PRO A 19 -3.26 -3.87 -6.98
N GLU A 20 -4.48 -3.42 -6.64
CA GLU A 20 -5.70 -4.09 -7.08
C GLU A 20 -6.55 -3.23 -8.02
N TYR A 21 -7.41 -3.90 -8.81
CA TYR A 21 -8.21 -3.31 -9.89
C TYR A 21 -9.40 -2.47 -9.42
N GLY A 22 -9.66 -1.38 -10.16
CA GLY A 22 -10.89 -0.56 -10.17
C GLY A 22 -10.59 0.95 -10.04
N TRP A 23 -11.57 1.72 -9.54
CA TRP A 23 -11.48 3.19 -9.41
C TRP A 23 -10.52 3.60 -8.28
N GLY A 24 -9.22 3.49 -8.51
CA GLY A 24 -8.23 3.63 -7.44
C GLY A 24 -6.96 4.30 -7.86
N TRP A 25 -6.32 3.81 -8.93
CA TRP A 25 -5.03 4.28 -9.37
C TRP A 25 -5.17 5.50 -10.27
N THR A 26 -5.10 6.68 -9.65
CA THR A 26 -5.22 7.96 -10.35
C THR A 26 -4.16 8.93 -9.86
N ARG A 27 -3.72 9.77 -10.79
CA ARG A 27 -2.90 10.93 -10.47
C ARG A 27 -3.81 12.08 -10.05
N THR A 28 -3.51 12.76 -8.95
CA THR A 28 -4.39 13.82 -8.39
C THR A 28 -3.85 15.24 -8.57
N ASP A 29 -2.71 15.41 -9.24
CA ASP A 29 -2.16 16.73 -9.59
C ASP A 29 -2.62 17.22 -10.98
N ALA A 30 -2.33 18.50 -11.27
CA ALA A 30 -2.78 19.15 -12.49
C ALA A 30 -2.11 18.57 -13.76
N PRO A 31 -2.85 18.44 -14.88
CA PRO A 31 -2.54 17.56 -16.01
C PRO A 31 -1.44 18.06 -16.98
N GLU A 32 -0.64 19.07 -16.62
CA GLU A 32 0.36 19.63 -17.55
C GLU A 32 1.49 18.64 -17.88
N ILE A 33 1.70 17.63 -17.04
CA ILE A 33 2.71 16.60 -17.25
C ILE A 33 2.03 15.33 -17.79
N ARG A 34 2.31 14.97 -19.05
CA ARG A 34 1.90 13.67 -19.60
C ARG A 34 2.50 12.54 -18.77
N VAL A 35 1.64 11.71 -18.17
CA VAL A 35 2.03 10.49 -17.46
C VAL A 35 1.93 9.27 -18.39
N PRO A 36 2.73 8.22 -18.17
CA PRO A 36 2.58 6.95 -18.87
C PRO A 36 1.17 6.38 -18.68
N ALA A 37 0.63 5.73 -19.71
CA ALA A 37 -0.70 5.10 -19.64
C ALA A 37 -0.84 4.08 -18.50
N GLN A 38 0.28 3.50 -18.04
CA GLN A 38 0.35 2.60 -16.88
C GLN A 38 -0.11 3.26 -15.57
N VAL A 39 0.03 4.59 -15.44
CA VAL A 39 -0.45 5.35 -14.27
C VAL A 39 -1.98 5.51 -14.28
N ASN A 40 -2.61 5.39 -15.46
CA ASN A 40 -4.07 5.39 -15.61
C ASN A 40 -4.66 3.95 -15.60
N GLY A 41 -3.84 2.96 -15.26
CA GLY A 41 -4.23 1.56 -15.09
C GLY A 41 -3.75 1.03 -13.74
N VAL A 42 -3.94 -0.27 -13.52
CA VAL A 42 -3.39 -0.94 -12.33
C VAL A 42 -1.88 -1.09 -12.53
N PRO A 43 -1.04 -0.51 -11.65
CA PRO A 43 0.41 -0.66 -11.75
C PRO A 43 0.84 -2.12 -11.57
N PHE A 44 2.07 -2.43 -12.01
CA PHE A 44 2.69 -3.69 -11.64
C PHE A 44 2.90 -3.77 -10.13
N ASN A 45 3.09 -4.99 -9.63
CA ASN A 45 3.54 -5.16 -8.26
C ASN A 45 4.91 -4.52 -8.07
N PHE A 46 5.16 -4.00 -6.88
CA PHE A 46 6.44 -3.39 -6.53
C PHE A 46 6.77 -3.63 -5.07
N ASN A 47 8.03 -3.46 -4.73
CA ASN A 47 8.53 -3.56 -3.37
C ASN A 47 8.73 -2.16 -2.74
N CYS A 48 8.53 -2.06 -1.44
CA CYS A 48 8.85 -0.85 -0.69
C CYS A 48 9.47 -1.17 0.67
N ARG A 49 10.38 -0.31 1.12
CA ARG A 49 10.98 -0.40 2.45
C ARG A 49 10.18 0.44 3.45
N ILE A 50 9.79 -0.17 4.57
CA ILE A 50 9.09 0.54 5.65
C ILE A 50 10.07 1.46 6.38
N ARG A 51 9.74 2.75 6.47
CA ARG A 51 10.56 3.76 7.17
C ARG A 51 9.98 4.19 8.50
N ASN A 52 8.66 4.23 8.62
CA ASN A 52 7.97 4.58 9.86
C ASN A 52 6.58 3.95 9.91
N PHE A 53 6.03 3.80 11.10
CA PHE A 53 4.67 3.32 11.30
C PHE A 53 3.72 4.46 11.65
N LEU A 54 2.47 4.32 11.24
CA LEU A 54 1.40 5.29 11.47
C LEU A 54 0.48 4.81 12.58
N CYS A 55 0.28 5.67 13.56
CA CYS A 55 -0.61 5.44 14.68
C CYS A 55 -1.72 6.48 14.68
N VAL A 56 -2.97 6.02 14.73
CA VAL A 56 -4.16 6.88 14.87
C VAL A 56 -4.91 6.37 16.09
N ASP A 57 -5.17 7.25 17.05
CA ASP A 57 -5.84 6.90 18.31
C ASP A 57 -5.20 5.68 19.00
N ASP A 58 -3.87 5.66 19.09
CA ASP A 58 -3.04 4.57 19.62
C ASP A 58 -3.12 3.23 18.84
N GLU A 59 -3.79 3.21 17.69
CA GLU A 59 -3.88 2.03 16.83
C GLU A 59 -2.90 2.08 15.67
N LEU A 60 -2.17 1.00 15.43
CA LEU A 60 -1.30 0.88 14.25
C LEU A 60 -2.17 0.79 12.99
N ARG A 61 -2.21 1.87 12.20
CA ARG A 61 -3.09 2.00 11.03
C ARG A 61 -2.37 1.85 9.70
N GLY A 62 -1.05 1.82 9.69
CA GLY A 62 -0.33 1.90 8.43
C GLY A 62 1.15 2.14 8.59
N PHE A 63 1.80 2.55 7.50
CA PHE A 63 3.20 2.90 7.48
C PHE A 63 3.52 3.93 6.40
N ILE A 64 4.65 4.60 6.58
CA ILE A 64 5.36 5.36 5.55
C ILE A 64 6.53 4.51 5.08
N GLY A 65 6.74 4.45 3.78
CA GLY A 65 7.86 3.74 3.17
C GLY A 65 8.47 4.52 2.01
N CYS A 66 9.45 3.89 1.37
CA CYS A 66 9.98 4.30 0.08
C CYS A 66 9.94 3.11 -0.87
N VAL A 67 9.49 3.31 -2.11
CA VAL A 67 9.54 2.27 -3.14
C VAL A 67 11.00 2.00 -3.49
N GLU A 68 11.38 0.73 -3.40
CA GLU A 68 12.71 0.24 -3.76
C GLU A 68 12.53 -0.89 -4.77
N GLU A 69 12.38 -0.54 -6.04
CA GLU A 69 12.12 -1.47 -7.14
C GLU A 69 12.70 -0.90 -8.43
N ALA A 70 13.93 -1.32 -8.77
CA ALA A 70 14.62 -0.80 -9.95
C ALA A 70 13.76 -0.95 -11.21
N GLU A 71 13.78 0.08 -12.07
CA GLU A 71 13.01 0.15 -13.31
C GLU A 71 11.49 0.28 -13.13
N HIS A 72 10.96 0.27 -11.90
CA HIS A 72 9.56 0.57 -11.66
C HIS A 72 9.30 2.08 -11.80
N ILE A 73 8.14 2.44 -12.36
CA ILE A 73 7.74 3.85 -12.56
C ILE A 73 7.59 4.66 -11.25
N TYR A 74 7.57 3.97 -10.12
CA TYR A 74 7.45 4.56 -8.78
C TYR A 74 8.74 4.42 -7.96
N ASP A 75 9.81 3.90 -8.54
CA ASP A 75 11.09 3.73 -7.84
C ASP A 75 11.55 5.06 -7.21
N GLY A 76 11.94 5.02 -5.94
CA GLY A 76 12.35 6.19 -5.17
C GLY A 76 11.21 7.10 -4.68
N LEU A 77 9.95 6.84 -5.02
CA LEU A 77 8.82 7.58 -4.45
C LEU A 77 8.54 7.15 -3.00
N PHE A 78 8.11 8.09 -2.18
CA PHE A 78 7.56 7.81 -0.87
C PHE A 78 6.16 7.22 -1.01
N ILE A 79 5.84 6.28 -0.12
CA ILE A 79 4.53 5.63 -0.05
C ILE A 79 3.92 5.82 1.33
N VAL A 80 2.65 6.18 1.37
CA VAL A 80 1.79 6.10 2.55
C VAL A 80 0.82 4.95 2.36
N VAL A 81 0.78 4.04 3.32
CA VAL A 81 -0.14 2.90 3.32
C VAL A 81 -1.00 2.97 4.57
N THR A 82 -2.33 2.94 4.42
CA THR A 82 -3.27 2.95 5.55
C THR A 82 -4.33 1.87 5.42
N THR A 83 -4.68 1.20 6.52
CA THR A 83 -5.73 0.17 6.54
C THR A 83 -7.07 0.79 6.14
N ARG A 84 -7.74 0.21 5.15
CA ARG A 84 -9.05 0.68 4.65
C ARG A 84 -10.22 0.26 5.53
N ILE A 85 -10.04 -0.83 6.29
CA ILE A 85 -11.08 -1.46 7.12
C ILE A 85 -10.54 -1.70 8.54
N THR A 86 -11.46 -1.83 9.50
CA THR A 86 -11.14 -2.18 10.88
C THR A 86 -11.01 -3.69 11.04
N GLY A 87 -9.98 -4.15 11.76
CA GLY A 87 -9.73 -5.57 12.01
C GLY A 87 -8.41 -5.82 12.73
N THR A 88 -7.94 -7.07 12.74
CA THR A 88 -6.61 -7.43 13.26
C THR A 88 -5.81 -8.06 12.15
N PHE A 89 -4.83 -7.32 11.65
CA PHE A 89 -4.11 -7.65 10.42
C PHE A 89 -2.61 -7.71 10.64
N ASN A 90 -1.91 -8.45 9.78
CA ASN A 90 -0.46 -8.46 9.70
C ASN A 90 -0.03 -8.59 8.22
N PHE A 91 1.28 -8.71 7.99
CA PHE A 91 1.82 -8.84 6.64
C PHE A 91 1.99 -10.29 6.15
N THR A 92 1.51 -11.30 6.88
CA THR A 92 1.74 -12.71 6.52
C THR A 92 0.45 -13.49 6.27
N ASP A 93 -0.39 -13.67 7.29
CA ASP A 93 -1.54 -14.58 7.24
C ASP A 93 -2.90 -13.87 7.34
N ARG A 94 -2.91 -12.62 7.80
CA ARG A 94 -4.11 -11.78 7.97
C ARG A 94 -3.92 -10.46 7.24
N LEU A 95 -3.81 -10.51 5.93
CA LEU A 95 -3.59 -9.31 5.11
C LEU A 95 -4.84 -8.42 5.07
N ALA A 96 -4.63 -7.10 5.10
CA ALA A 96 -5.69 -6.11 4.94
C ALA A 96 -5.76 -5.58 3.50
N TYR A 97 -6.87 -4.90 3.20
CA TYR A 97 -6.95 -3.95 2.12
C TYR A 97 -6.45 -2.60 2.59
N PHE A 98 -5.59 -1.96 1.80
CA PHE A 98 -4.98 -0.68 2.13
C PHE A 98 -5.33 0.40 1.10
N ASN A 99 -5.50 1.62 1.58
CA ASN A 99 -5.35 2.81 0.76
C ASN A 99 -3.85 3.08 0.60
N ILE A 100 -3.46 3.50 -0.61
CA ILE A 100 -2.07 3.77 -0.98
C ILE A 100 -2.00 5.16 -1.58
N GLU A 101 -1.03 5.94 -1.13
CA GLU A 101 -0.67 7.21 -1.73
C GLU A 101 0.84 7.19 -2.01
N LEU A 102 1.25 7.73 -3.15
CA LEU A 102 2.65 7.86 -3.55
C LEU A 102 2.95 9.33 -3.85
N GLY A 103 4.12 9.81 -3.42
CA GLY A 103 4.59 11.16 -3.69
C GLY A 103 6.11 11.25 -3.71
N ALA A 104 6.65 12.32 -4.31
CA ALA A 104 8.10 12.50 -4.40
C ALA A 104 8.75 12.89 -3.08
N ASP A 105 7.99 13.55 -2.20
CA ASP A 105 8.49 14.14 -0.96
C ASP A 105 8.05 13.32 0.25
N GLU A 106 8.92 13.21 1.27
CA GLU A 106 8.58 12.51 2.51
C GLU A 106 7.40 13.21 3.20
N PRO A 107 6.33 12.48 3.58
CA PRO A 107 5.16 13.10 4.19
C PRO A 107 5.51 13.62 5.59
N THR A 108 4.99 14.81 5.93
CA THR A 108 5.43 15.58 7.11
C THR A 108 4.53 15.42 8.35
N SER A 109 3.43 14.68 8.28
CA SER A 109 2.45 14.55 9.37
C SER A 109 2.49 13.17 10.03
N ASN A 110 2.51 13.15 11.36
CA ASN A 110 2.60 11.93 12.16
C ASN A 110 1.25 11.21 12.37
N ASP A 111 0.13 11.94 12.35
CA ASP A 111 -1.17 11.37 12.72
C ASP A 111 -1.89 10.79 11.49
N PHE A 112 -2.06 11.61 10.45
CA PHE A 112 -2.44 11.18 9.11
C PHE A 112 -1.46 11.85 8.14
N PRO A 113 -0.41 11.15 7.68
CA PRO A 113 0.46 11.67 6.65
C PRO A 113 -0.36 11.85 5.37
N THR A 114 -0.65 13.09 5.06
CA THR A 114 -1.10 13.49 3.73
C THR A 114 0.10 14.08 3.02
N PHE A 115 0.26 13.77 1.74
CA PHE A 115 1.23 14.48 0.92
C PHE A 115 0.74 15.94 0.75
N ILE A 116 1.46 16.90 1.34
CA ILE A 116 1.11 18.31 1.24
C ILE A 116 1.72 18.90 -0.05
N SER A 117 0.90 18.91 -1.11
CA SER A 117 0.89 19.85 -2.25
C SER A 117 2.20 20.12 -3.05
N GLY A 118 2.18 19.79 -4.35
CA GLY A 118 3.08 20.32 -5.40
C GLY A 118 3.63 19.26 -6.36
N SER A 119 3.68 18.00 -5.90
CA SER A 119 4.25 16.84 -6.59
C SER A 119 3.16 15.88 -7.05
N PRO A 120 3.39 15.03 -8.06
CA PRO A 120 2.42 14.02 -8.47
C PRO A 120 2.09 13.11 -7.31
N ILE A 121 0.84 13.17 -6.89
CA ILE A 121 0.29 12.24 -5.92
C ILE A 121 -0.45 11.17 -6.73
N VAL A 122 0.04 9.93 -6.67
CA VAL A 122 -0.70 8.78 -7.18
C VAL A 122 -1.42 8.17 -6.01
N VAL A 123 -2.74 8.17 -6.05
CA VAL A 123 -3.58 7.47 -5.07
C VAL A 123 -3.98 6.12 -5.65
N GLY A 124 -4.29 5.16 -4.79
CA GLY A 124 -4.50 3.78 -5.17
C GLY A 124 -5.04 2.93 -4.02
N TYR A 125 -5.28 1.66 -4.33
CA TYR A 125 -5.51 0.64 -3.31
C TYR A 125 -4.87 -0.68 -3.70
N GLY A 126 -4.62 -1.50 -2.69
CA GLY A 126 -3.99 -2.79 -2.89
C GLY A 126 -3.88 -3.58 -1.60
N VAL A 127 -3.09 -4.65 -1.69
CA VAL A 127 -2.73 -5.52 -0.58
C VAL A 127 -1.23 -5.38 -0.34
N VAL A 128 -0.82 -5.35 0.92
CA VAL A 128 0.58 -5.39 1.33
C VAL A 128 0.85 -6.67 2.09
N GLY A 129 1.97 -7.32 1.77
CA GLY A 129 2.43 -8.52 2.45
C GLY A 129 3.95 -8.53 2.60
N ALA A 130 4.45 -9.35 3.51
CA ALA A 130 5.87 -9.55 3.75
C ALA A 130 6.62 -10.01 2.49
N SER A 131 5.89 -10.64 1.56
CA SER A 131 6.34 -10.92 0.21
C SER A 131 5.13 -11.15 -0.70
N LEU A 132 5.35 -11.15 -2.02
CA LEU A 132 4.31 -11.51 -3.00
C LEU A 132 3.72 -12.91 -2.75
N HIS A 133 4.53 -13.84 -2.24
CA HIS A 133 4.07 -15.18 -1.89
C HIS A 133 2.91 -15.14 -0.87
N HIS A 134 3.05 -14.36 0.21
CA HIS A 134 1.99 -14.22 1.22
C HIS A 134 0.69 -13.65 0.63
N ILE A 135 0.81 -12.70 -0.29
CA ILE A 135 -0.34 -12.11 -0.99
C ILE A 135 -1.05 -13.16 -1.85
N VAL A 136 -0.29 -13.94 -2.62
CA VAL A 136 -0.83 -15.03 -3.46
C VAL A 136 -1.51 -16.10 -2.61
N GLU A 137 -0.92 -16.51 -1.49
CA GLU A 137 -1.51 -17.49 -0.58
C GLU A 137 -2.85 -17.01 -0.01
N ARG A 138 -2.95 -15.73 0.35
CA ARG A 138 -4.21 -15.12 0.79
C ARG A 138 -5.26 -15.21 -0.31
N ASP A 139 -4.91 -14.86 -1.55
CA ASP A 139 -5.86 -14.84 -2.67
C ASP A 139 -6.39 -16.24 -2.99
N LEU A 140 -5.52 -17.26 -2.93
CA LEU A 140 -5.92 -18.66 -3.10
C LEU A 140 -6.92 -19.09 -2.01
N LYS A 141 -6.67 -18.74 -0.74
CA LYS A 141 -7.57 -19.07 0.37
C LYS A 141 -8.94 -18.37 0.23
N VAL A 142 -8.97 -17.13 -0.26
CA VAL A 142 -10.22 -16.40 -0.51
C VAL A 142 -11.00 -16.99 -1.68
N GLY A 143 -10.32 -17.32 -2.79
CA GLY A 143 -10.94 -17.94 -3.96
C GLY A 143 -11.55 -19.30 -3.67
N VAL A 144 -10.88 -20.13 -2.85
CA VAL A 144 -11.43 -21.43 -2.39
C VAL A 144 -12.71 -21.24 -1.58
N LYS A 145 -12.76 -20.23 -0.69
CA LYS A 145 -13.97 -19.96 0.11
C LYS A 145 -15.15 -19.53 -0.74
N GLN A 146 -14.96 -18.67 -1.75
CA GLN A 146 -16.03 -18.23 -2.63
C GLN A 146 -16.65 -19.38 -3.44
N ASN A 147 -15.83 -20.36 -3.86
CA ASN A 147 -16.31 -21.55 -4.58
C ASN A 147 -17.00 -22.57 -3.68
N SER A 148 -16.79 -22.52 -2.36
CA SER A 148 -17.42 -23.43 -1.38
C SER A 148 -18.76 -22.94 -0.82
N SER A 149 -19.22 -21.76 -1.23
CA SER A 149 -20.48 -21.15 -0.77
C SER A 149 -21.60 -21.20 -1.82
N SER A 150 -21.48 -22.08 -2.83
CA SER A 150 -22.45 -22.26 -3.91
C SER A 150 -23.22 -23.59 -3.86
N ASP A 151 -23.16 -24.30 -2.72
CA ASP A 151 -23.92 -25.54 -2.49
C ASP A 151 -25.06 -25.33 -1.48
#